data_AF-A0A1V5HRQ9-F1
#
_entry.id   AF-A0A1V5HRQ9-F1
#
_cell.length_a   1.000
_cell.length_b   1.000
_cell.length_c   1.000
_cell.angle_alpha   90.00
_cell.angle_beta   90.00
_cell.angle_gamma   90.00
#
_symmetry.space_group_name_H-M   'P 1'
#
loop_
_entity.id
_entity.type
_entity.pdbx_description
1 polymer ?
#
loop_
_entity_poly.entity_id
_entity_poly.type
_entity_poly.pdbx_seq_one_letter_code
_entity_poly.pdbx_strand_id
1 'polypeptide(L)' 'MERILEERGGPVCYLGDDVTDEDAFRVLRGRGLGILVGDRARTEAELRISPGCTEAFLGLWREALTKTGAGGRRR' A
#
# COMPACT_ATOMS: atom_id res chain seq x y z
N MET A 1 -11.77 5.83 -2.37
CA MET A 1 -10.59 5.62 -1.51
C MET A 1 -10.87 6.05 -0.07
N GLU A 2 -11.31 7.29 0.15
CA GLU A 2 -11.54 7.88 1.49
C GLU A 2 -12.36 6.99 2.44
N ARG A 3 -13.47 6.41 1.95
CA ARG A 3 -14.33 5.53 2.75
C ARG A 3 -13.69 4.21 3.21
N ILE A 4 -12.69 3.67 2.48
CA ILE A 4 -11.98 2.44 2.87
C ILE A 4 -10.98 2.72 4.00
N LEU A 5 -10.38 3.93 4.00
CA LEU A 5 -9.45 4.37 5.04
C LEU A 5 -10.15 4.63 6.37
N GLU A 6 -11.41 5.08 6.34
CA GLU A 6 -12.19 5.39 7.53
C GLU A 6 -12.73 4.15 8.25
N GLU A 7 -13.04 3.06 7.54
CA GLU A 7 -13.66 1.87 8.12
C GLU A 7 -12.66 0.87 8.75
N ARG A 8 -11.35 0.99 8.50
CA ARG A 8 -10.33 0.07 9.05
C ARG A 8 -9.14 0.81 9.64
N GLY A 9 -8.99 0.77 10.97
CA GLY A 9 -7.85 1.34 11.71
C GLY A 9 -6.51 0.58 11.57
N GLY A 10 -6.27 -0.08 10.44
CA GLY A 10 -5.03 -0.82 10.14
C GLY A 10 -4.18 -0.09 9.09
N PRO A 11 -2.93 -0.51 8.88
CA PRO A 11 -2.11 0.08 7.83
C PRO A 11 -2.70 -0.25 6.45
N VAL A 12 -2.70 0.74 5.56
CA VAL A 12 -3.27 0.65 4.21
C VAL A 12 -2.18 0.85 3.16
N CYS A 13 -2.20 0.02 2.13
CA CYS A 13 -1.43 0.25 0.90
C CYS A 13 -2.32 0.07 -0.34
N TYR A 14 -1.90 0.67 -1.45
CA TYR A 14 -2.53 0.54 -2.76
C TYR A 14 -1.45 0.29 -3.81
N LEU A 15 -1.65 -0.75 -4.62
CA LEU A 15 -0.77 -1.13 -5.70
C LEU A 15 -1.48 -0.80 -7.01
N GLY A 16 -0.81 -0.05 -7.88
CA GLY A 16 -1.32 0.34 -9.18
C GLY A 16 -0.22 0.28 -10.25
N ASP A 17 -0.58 -0.01 -11.49
CA ASP A 17 0.35 -0.20 -12.61
C ASP A 17 0.19 0.86 -13.71
N ASP A 18 -0.97 1.53 -13.77
CA ASP A 18 -1.31 2.45 -14.85
C ASP A 18 -1.37 3.91 -14.40
N VAL A 19 -1.72 4.80 -15.33
CA VAL A 19 -1.82 6.26 -15.07
C VAL A 19 -3.06 6.61 -14.26
N THR A 20 -4.11 5.79 -14.30
CA THR A 20 -5.37 6.04 -13.58
C THR A 20 -5.18 5.92 -12.06
N ASP A 21 -4.18 5.16 -11.65
CA ASP A 21 -3.79 4.98 -10.25
C ASP A 21 -3.13 6.22 -9.61
N GLU A 22 -2.71 7.20 -10.41
CA GLU A 22 -2.00 8.39 -9.91
C GLU A 22 -2.82 9.24 -8.94
N ASP A 23 -4.13 9.35 -9.19
CA ASP A 23 -5.02 10.06 -8.28
C ASP A 23 -5.21 9.28 -6.97
N ALA A 24 -5.20 7.94 -7.02
CA ALA A 24 -5.24 7.10 -5.82
C ALA A 24 -3.97 7.27 -4.98
N PHE A 25 -2.79 7.30 -5.60
CA PHE A 25 -1.52 7.57 -4.90
C PHE A 25 -1.55 8.95 -4.23
N ARG A 26 -2.02 9.98 -4.94
CA ARG A 26 -2.14 11.34 -4.37
C ARG A 26 -3.06 11.38 -3.16
N VAL A 27 -4.18 10.67 -3.20
CA VAL A 27 -5.14 10.59 -2.08
C VAL A 27 -4.54 9.86 -0.88
N LEU A 28 -3.69 8.86 -1.11
CA LEU A 28 -3.09 8.04 -0.05
C LEU A 28 -1.91 8.69 0.67
N ARG A 29 -1.26 9.69 0.07
CA ARG A 29 -0.12 10.37 0.68
C ARG A 29 -0.38 10.79 2.12
N GLY A 30 0.48 10.32 3.02
CA GLY A 30 0.42 10.60 4.45
C GLY A 30 -0.65 9.84 5.24
N ARG A 31 -1.46 8.98 4.59
CA ARG A 31 -2.53 8.18 5.22
C ARG A 31 -2.41 6.68 4.92
N GLY A 32 -1.55 6.32 3.98
CA GLY A 32 -1.25 4.95 3.57
C GLY A 32 -0.05 4.97 2.63
N LEU A 33 0.22 3.83 2.00
CA LEU A 33 1.37 3.65 1.12
C LEU A 33 0.92 3.43 -0.33
N GLY A 34 1.27 4.35 -1.23
CA GLY A 34 1.09 4.17 -2.67
C GLY A 34 2.27 3.45 -3.32
N ILE A 35 2.02 2.39 -4.09
CA ILE A 35 3.05 1.56 -4.72
C ILE A 35 2.78 1.43 -6.22
N LEU A 36 3.75 1.86 -7.04
CA LEU A 36 3.75 1.61 -8.48
C LEU A 36 4.27 0.19 -8.76
N VAL A 37 3.52 -0.56 -9.55
CA VAL A 37 3.93 -1.85 -10.12
C VAL A 37 4.38 -1.63 -11.56
N GLY A 38 5.69 -1.67 -11.81
CA GLY A 38 6.28 -1.35 -13.11
C GLY A 38 7.38 -0.31 -13.01
N ASP A 39 7.82 0.24 -14.14
CA ASP A 39 9.02 1.08 -14.26
C ASP A 39 8.74 2.50 -14.78
N ARG A 40 7.47 2.91 -14.83
CA ARG A 40 7.07 4.22 -15.33
C ARG A 40 7.77 5.36 -14.59
N ALA A 41 8.46 6.22 -15.33
CA ALA A 41 9.33 7.26 -14.78
C ALA A 41 8.62 8.31 -13.90
N ARG A 42 7.43 8.78 -14.32
CA ARG A 42 6.64 9.77 -13.57
C ARG A 42 5.54 9.07 -12.79
N THR A 43 5.56 9.20 -11.48
CA THR A 43 4.52 8.69 -10.59
C THR A 43 4.48 9.45 -9.26
N GLU A 44 3.30 9.52 -8.68
CA GLU A 44 3.03 10.03 -7.34
C GLU A 44 3.18 8.95 -6.26
N ALA A 45 3.35 7.69 -6.65
CA ALA A 45 3.62 6.58 -5.74
C ALA A 45 4.91 6.81 -4.93
N GLU A 46 4.92 6.33 -3.68
CA GLU A 46 6.05 6.48 -2.76
C GLU A 46 7.07 5.36 -2.92
N LEU A 47 6.62 4.19 -3.37
CA LEU A 47 7.47 3.04 -3.67
C LEU A 47 7.19 2.50 -5.07
N ARG A 48 8.15 1.74 -5.57
CA ARG A 48 8.06 1.03 -6.84
C ARG A 48 8.50 -0.42 -6.66
N ILE A 49 7.77 -1.34 -7.27
CA ILE A 49 8.16 -2.75 -7.38
C ILE A 49 8.07 -3.21 -8.84
N SER A 50 8.86 -4.23 -9.19
CA SER A 50 8.68 -4.90 -10.48
C SER A 50 7.39 -5.73 -10.49
N PRO A 51 6.74 -5.95 -11.65
CA PRO A 51 5.53 -6.78 -11.73
C PRO A 51 5.70 -8.18 -11.11
N GLY A 52 6.87 -8.80 -11.31
CA GLY A 52 7.18 -10.13 -10.76
C GLY A 52 7.38 -10.16 -9.24
N CYS A 53 7.48 -9.02 -8.57
CA CYS A 53 7.64 -8.94 -7.12
C CYS A 53 6.31 -8.77 -6.37
N THR A 54 5.18 -8.63 -7.07
CA THR A 54 3.87 -8.32 -6.46
C THR A 54 3.46 -9.36 -5.42
N GLU A 55 3.58 -10.65 -5.75
CA GLU A 55 3.22 -11.74 -4.84
C GLU A 55 4.13 -11.80 -3.61
N ALA A 56 5.44 -11.60 -3.81
CA ALA A 56 6.41 -11.55 -2.72
C ALA A 56 6.11 -10.39 -1.75
N PHE A 57 5.78 -9.22 -2.29
CA PHE A 57 5.37 -8.06 -1.49
C PHE A 57 4.12 -8.39 -0.65
N LEU A 58 3.08 -8.96 -1.26
CA LEU A 58 1.84 -9.31 -0.54
C LEU A 58 2.09 -10.35 0.55
N GLY A 59 3.01 -11.30 0.32
CA GLY A 59 3.47 -12.25 1.34
C GLY A 59 4.10 -11.55 2.54
N LEU A 60 5.07 -10.66 2.30
CA LEU A 60 5.74 -9.87 3.35
C LEU A 60 4.76 -8.96 4.09
N TRP A 61 3.86 -8.29 3.36
CA TRP A 61 2.83 -7.42 3.95
C TRP A 61 1.91 -8.20 4.88
N ARG A 62 1.44 -9.37 4.44
CA ARG A 62 0.63 -10.27 5.27
C ARG A 62 1.37 -10.70 6.53
N GLU A 63 2.64 -11.09 6.42
CA GLU A 63 3.45 -11.45 7.58
C GLU A 63 3.67 -10.29 8.55
N ALA A 64 3.88 -9.08 8.05
CA ALA A 64 4.03 -7.89 8.86
C ALA A 64 2.73 -7.58 9.64
N LEU A 65 1.57 -7.72 8.98
CA LEU A 65 0.26 -7.55 9.61
C LEU A 65 -0.01 -8.59 10.71
N THR A 66 0.36 -9.85 10.50
CA THR A 66 0.13 -10.91 11.50
C THR A 66 1.07 -10.80 12.70
N LYS A 67 2.34 -10.39 12.48
CA LYS A 67 3.30 -10.13 13.57
C LYS A 67 2.88 -8.93 14.42
N THR A 68 2.31 -7.90 13.82
CA THR A 68 1.83 -6.69 14.54
C THR A 68 0.64 -6.99 15.45
N GLY A 69 -0.20 -7.98 15.09
CA GLY A 69 -1.33 -8.44 15.92
C GLY A 69 -0.94 -9.12 17.24
N ALA A 70 0.30 -9.57 17.41
CA ALA A 70 0.78 -10.23 18.63
C ALA A 70 1.30 -9.25 19.72
N GLY A 71 1.48 -7.96 19.38
CA GLY A 71 2.00 -6.95 20.31
C GLY A 71 0.98 -5.92 20.81
N GLY A 72 -0.21 -5.88 20.22
CA GLY A 72 -1.15 -4.75 20.34
C GLY A 72 -2.44 -5.05 21.11
N ARG A 73 -2.34 -5.60 22.33
CA ARG A 73 -3.40 -5.46 23.33
C ARG A 73 -2.78 -5.04 24.66
N ARG A 74 -2.28 -3.81 24.68
CA ARG A 74 -2.00 -3.10 25.94
C ARG A 74 -2.97 -1.93 26.07
N ARG A 75 -3.94 -2.18 26.96
CA ARG A 75 -4.82 -1.28 27.70
C ARG A 75 -5.94 -0.61 26.93
#